data_AF-A0A1H0YUU1-F1
#
_entry.id   AF-A0A1H0YUU1-F1
#
_cell.length_a   1.000
_cell.length_b   1.000
_cell.length_c   1.000
_cell.angle_alpha   90.00
_cell.angle_beta   90.00
_cell.angle_gamma   90.00
#
_symmetry.space_group_name_H-M   'P 1'
#
loop_
_entity.id
_entity.type
_entity.pdbx_description
1 polymer ?
#
loop_
_entity_poly.entity_id
_entity_poly.type
_entity_poly.pdbx_seq_one_letter_code
_entity_poly.pdbx_strand_id
1 'polypeptide(L)'
;MGLLDLFRKKKKAESIDVLDDDSYIQEIRHSSQEAWHQYDVLLAARGYGWNAMVDWANYMSEADLMNISTITYSVLPGSKEVECIESFRRNGNDLSKMTELKDEQSSLAIGGESKTLKVPVKIVWFNQTRTLRFFTLFLDDEKLMERYIETMIRRTFSTSDAMKLAKHK
;
A
#
# COMPACT_ATOMS: atom_id res chain seq x y z
N MET A 1 36.20 39.49 0.85
CA MET A 1 35.34 38.30 1.11
C MET A 1 36.24 37.08 1.18
N GLY A 2 36.58 36.66 2.40
CA GLY A 2 37.63 35.65 2.64
C GLY A 2 37.09 34.22 2.64
N LEU A 3 37.99 33.26 2.46
CA LEU A 3 37.73 31.81 2.44
C LEU A 3 36.84 31.30 3.58
N LEU A 4 36.84 31.98 4.75
CA LEU A 4 35.98 31.68 5.89
C LEU A 4 34.47 31.84 5.61
N ASP A 5 34.09 32.73 4.69
CA ASP A 5 32.68 32.92 4.28
C ASP A 5 32.19 31.78 3.36
N LEU A 6 33.13 31.13 2.64
CA LEU A 6 32.87 29.91 1.88
C LEU A 6 32.64 28.71 2.81
N PHE A 7 33.41 28.59 3.90
CA PHE A 7 33.21 27.53 4.90
C PHE A 7 31.93 27.72 5.72
N ARG A 8 31.50 28.97 5.95
CA ARG A 8 30.24 29.27 6.63
C ARG A 8 29.01 29.04 5.73
N LYS A 9 29.14 29.26 4.41
CA LYS A 9 28.12 28.83 3.43
C LYS A 9 28.10 27.32 3.19
N LYS A 10 29.24 26.62 3.25
CA LYS A 10 29.29 25.16 3.15
C LYS A 10 28.71 24.45 4.37
N LYS A 11 28.88 24.99 5.57
CA LYS A 11 28.25 24.46 6.80
C LYS A 11 26.76 24.82 6.97
N LYS A 12 26.19 25.62 6.06
CA LYS A 12 24.76 25.98 6.10
C LYS A 12 23.93 25.28 5.02
N ALA A 13 24.53 24.34 4.28
CA ALA A 13 23.90 23.60 3.19
C ALA A 13 23.72 22.09 3.46
N GLU A 14 24.10 21.59 4.64
CA GLU A 14 23.92 20.18 5.01
C GLU A 14 23.52 20.04 6.49
N SER A 15 22.63 20.91 6.97
CA SER A 15 21.61 20.43 7.91
C SER A 15 20.44 19.95 7.05
N ILE A 16 20.67 18.85 6.32
CA ILE A 16 19.60 17.89 6.13
C ILE A 16 19.25 17.54 7.57
N ASP A 17 18.05 17.91 8.01
CA ASP A 17 17.45 17.31 9.20
C ASP A 17 17.41 15.81 8.91
N VAL A 18 18.45 15.12 9.35
CA VAL A 18 18.60 13.68 9.22
C VAL A 18 17.78 13.09 10.37
N LEU A 19 16.68 12.44 9.96
CA LEU A 19 15.85 11.46 10.68
C LEU A 19 14.75 12.00 11.61
N ASP A 20 13.65 12.47 11.02
CA ASP A 20 12.32 12.41 11.64
C ASP A 20 11.53 11.30 10.93
N ASP A 21 11.63 10.06 11.43
CA ASP A 21 10.89 8.84 11.02
C ASP A 21 10.27 8.84 9.60
N ASP A 22 11.09 8.58 8.57
CA ASP A 22 10.70 8.36 7.16
C ASP A 22 9.87 7.07 6.94
N SER A 23 9.52 6.33 8.00
CA SER A 23 8.67 5.15 7.88
C SER A 23 7.21 5.60 7.89
N TYR A 24 6.59 5.67 6.70
CA TYR A 24 5.13 5.75 6.54
C TYR A 24 4.35 4.63 7.28
N ILE A 25 5.08 3.68 7.88
CA ILE A 25 4.63 2.53 8.65
C ILE A 25 5.06 2.72 10.10
N GLN A 26 4.11 2.61 11.02
CA GLN A 26 4.33 2.60 12.46
C GLN A 26 4.63 1.18 12.96
N GLU A 27 3.97 0.16 12.42
CA GLU A 27 4.09 -1.23 12.87
C GLU A 27 3.71 -2.19 11.74
N ILE A 28 4.40 -3.34 11.66
CA ILE A 28 3.97 -4.52 10.90
C ILE A 28 3.85 -5.67 11.89
N ARG A 29 2.68 -6.31 11.94
CA ARG A 29 2.44 -7.54 12.70
C ARG A 29 2.20 -8.69 11.74
N HIS A 30 3.02 -9.72 11.82
CA HIS A 30 2.88 -10.94 11.05
C HIS A 30 2.23 -12.04 11.90
N SER A 31 1.25 -12.72 11.33
CA SER A 31 0.68 -13.96 11.85
C SER A 31 0.53 -14.96 10.72
N SER A 32 0.92 -16.21 10.94
CA SER A 32 0.77 -17.29 9.96
C SER A 32 -0.01 -18.48 10.54
N GLN A 33 -0.74 -19.15 9.66
CA GLN A 33 -1.39 -20.41 9.94
C GLN A 33 -1.24 -21.32 8.72
N GLU A 34 -0.43 -22.37 8.84
CA GLU A 34 -0.03 -23.23 7.72
C GLU A 34 0.55 -22.40 6.56
N ALA A 35 -0.04 -22.50 5.36
CA ALA A 35 0.39 -21.76 4.19
C ALA A 35 -0.14 -20.31 4.12
N TRP A 36 -1.02 -19.92 5.05
CA TRP A 36 -1.61 -18.58 5.10
C TRP A 36 -0.74 -17.65 5.93
N HIS A 37 -0.39 -16.51 5.32
CA HIS A 37 0.30 -15.43 6.00
C HIS A 37 -0.57 -14.17 5.98
N GLN A 38 -0.70 -13.54 7.14
CA GLN A 38 -1.36 -12.24 7.33
C GLN A 38 -0.35 -11.23 7.87
N TYR A 39 -0.30 -10.06 7.26
CA TYR A 39 0.50 -8.92 7.70
C TYR A 39 -0.43 -7.74 7.97
N ASP A 40 -0.58 -7.38 9.23
CA ASP A 40 -1.30 -6.18 9.67
C ASP A 40 -0.33 -5.01 9.76
N VAL A 41 -0.60 -3.95 9.00
CA VAL A 41 0.26 -2.77 8.88
C VAL A 41 -0.46 -1.56 9.45
N LEU A 42 0.12 -0.96 10.48
CA LEU A 42 -0.34 0.32 11.02
C LEU A 42 0.44 1.46 10.36
N LEU A 43 -0.24 2.38 9.69
CA LEU A 43 0.41 3.53 9.06
C LEU A 43 0.77 4.63 10.08
N ALA A 44 1.95 5.22 9.89
CA ALA A 44 2.38 6.42 10.61
C ALA A 44 1.81 7.72 9.99
N ALA A 45 1.44 7.68 8.70
CA ALA A 45 1.10 8.85 7.90
C ALA A 45 -0.24 9.53 8.27
N ARG A 46 -0.29 10.86 8.06
CA ARG A 46 -1.53 11.68 8.02
C ARG A 46 -2.01 11.76 6.55
N GLY A 47 -3.32 11.71 6.31
CA GLY A 47 -3.91 11.80 4.96
C GLY A 47 -4.39 10.48 4.36
N TYR A 48 -4.40 9.40 5.14
CA TYR A 48 -5.07 8.16 4.79
C TYR A 48 -6.59 8.32 4.94
N GLY A 49 -7.34 7.92 3.92
CA GLY A 49 -8.81 7.96 3.89
C GLY A 49 -9.35 7.33 2.61
N TRP A 50 -10.67 7.30 2.44
CA TRP A 50 -11.35 6.54 1.40
C TRP A 50 -10.84 6.76 -0.02
N ASN A 51 -10.74 8.02 -0.46
CA ASN A 51 -10.26 8.33 -1.81
C ASN A 51 -8.83 7.82 -2.03
N ALA A 52 -7.96 7.96 -1.03
CA ALA A 52 -6.62 7.39 -1.09
C ALA A 52 -6.69 5.86 -1.20
N MET A 53 -7.55 5.18 -0.44
CA MET A 53 -7.69 3.72 -0.55
C MET A 53 -8.13 3.26 -1.95
N VAL A 54 -9.06 3.97 -2.58
CA VAL A 54 -9.50 3.68 -3.95
C VAL A 54 -8.36 3.89 -4.94
N ASP A 55 -7.62 5.01 -4.82
CA ASP A 55 -6.45 5.30 -5.64
C ASP A 55 -5.36 4.23 -5.47
N TRP A 56 -5.14 3.76 -4.24
CA TRP A 56 -4.16 2.72 -3.94
C TRP A 56 -4.56 1.39 -4.55
N ALA A 57 -5.82 0.99 -4.40
CA ALA A 57 -6.35 -0.23 -5.01
C ALA A 57 -6.24 -0.16 -6.55
N ASN A 58 -6.55 0.99 -7.14
CA ASN A 58 -6.44 1.20 -8.58
C ASN A 58 -4.98 1.12 -9.04
N TYR A 59 -4.06 1.79 -8.34
CA TYR A 59 -2.63 1.69 -8.60
C TYR A 59 -2.15 0.23 -8.53
N MET A 60 -2.56 -0.53 -7.52
CA MET A 60 -2.17 -1.93 -7.39
C MET A 60 -2.69 -2.79 -8.55
N SER A 61 -3.90 -2.50 -9.02
CA SER A 61 -4.50 -3.19 -10.17
C SER A 61 -3.71 -2.98 -11.48
N GLU A 62 -3.06 -1.84 -11.63
CA GLU A 62 -2.25 -1.51 -12.80
C GLU A 62 -0.79 -1.98 -12.63
N ALA A 63 -0.20 -1.67 -11.46
CA ALA A 63 1.23 -1.78 -11.23
C ALA A 63 1.67 -3.22 -10.93
N ASP A 64 0.92 -3.99 -10.15
CA ASP A 64 1.41 -5.27 -9.62
C ASP A 64 0.42 -6.43 -9.70
N LEU A 65 -0.87 -6.22 -9.42
CA LEU A 65 -1.83 -7.31 -9.41
C LEU A 65 -2.26 -7.68 -10.83
N MET A 66 -2.19 -8.97 -11.13
CA MET A 66 -2.75 -9.58 -12.34
C MET A 66 -3.77 -10.64 -11.94
N ASN A 67 -4.58 -11.09 -12.91
CA ASN A 67 -5.61 -12.11 -12.67
C ASN A 67 -6.51 -11.78 -11.46
N ILE A 68 -6.92 -10.51 -11.34
CA ILE A 68 -7.72 -10.02 -10.22
C ILE A 68 -9.02 -10.82 -10.16
N SER A 69 -9.21 -11.53 -9.04
CA SER A 69 -10.27 -12.51 -8.85
C SER A 69 -11.36 -12.03 -7.90
N THR A 70 -11.07 -11.03 -7.05
CA THR A 70 -12.02 -10.46 -6.08
C THR A 70 -11.73 -9.00 -5.84
N ILE A 71 -12.79 -8.20 -5.74
CA ILE A 71 -12.76 -6.84 -5.20
C ILE A 71 -13.96 -6.70 -4.27
N THR A 72 -13.73 -6.45 -2.99
CA THR A 72 -14.82 -6.35 -2.02
C THR A 72 -14.79 -5.02 -1.29
N TYR A 73 -15.97 -4.55 -0.88
CA TYR A 73 -16.09 -3.45 0.08
C TYR A 73 -17.08 -3.81 1.17
N SER A 74 -16.97 -3.17 2.33
CA SER A 74 -17.92 -3.32 3.42
C SER A 74 -18.47 -1.97 3.83
N VAL A 75 -19.79 -1.86 3.91
CA VAL A 75 -20.45 -0.60 4.28
C VAL A 75 -20.18 -0.23 5.75
N LEU A 76 -20.19 -1.23 6.64
CA LEU A 76 -19.93 -1.02 8.08
C LEU A 76 -18.78 -1.91 8.58
N PRO A 77 -18.03 -1.48 9.60
CA PRO A 77 -16.99 -2.31 10.19
C PRO A 77 -17.54 -3.67 10.64
N GLY A 78 -16.93 -4.75 10.16
CA GLY A 78 -17.36 -6.13 10.48
C GLY A 78 -18.64 -6.59 9.78
N SER A 79 -19.24 -5.78 8.90
CA SER A 79 -20.37 -6.23 8.08
C SER A 79 -19.91 -7.20 6.99
N LYS A 80 -20.88 -7.92 6.41
CA LYS A 80 -20.66 -8.75 5.24
C LYS A 80 -20.03 -7.94 4.11
N GLU A 81 -18.96 -8.48 3.53
CA GLU A 81 -18.31 -7.95 2.34
C GLU A 81 -19.23 -8.07 1.11
N VAL A 82 -19.32 -7.00 0.32
CA VAL A 82 -20.00 -6.95 -0.98
C VAL A 82 -18.96 -7.13 -2.07
N GLU A 83 -19.12 -8.19 -2.87
CA GLU A 83 -18.26 -8.47 -4.04
C GLU A 83 -18.66 -7.59 -5.23
N CYS A 84 -17.68 -6.97 -5.88
CA CYS A 84 -17.87 -6.03 -6.97
C CYS A 84 -16.93 -6.23 -8.17
N ILE A 85 -16.26 -7.39 -8.27
CA ILE A 85 -15.38 -7.71 -9.42
C ILE A 85 -16.04 -7.56 -10.80
N GLU A 86 -17.33 -7.89 -10.93
CA GLU A 86 -18.06 -7.72 -12.20
C GLU A 86 -18.31 -6.25 -12.55
N SER A 87 -18.43 -5.38 -11.55
CA SER A 87 -18.51 -3.94 -11.78
C SER A 87 -17.16 -3.37 -12.22
N PHE A 88 -16.07 -3.81 -11.58
CA PHE A 88 -14.71 -3.45 -11.99
C PHE A 88 -14.44 -3.81 -13.45
N ARG A 89 -14.78 -5.03 -13.88
CA ARG A 89 -14.64 -5.49 -15.28
C ARG A 89 -15.46 -4.64 -16.25
N ARG A 90 -16.72 -4.33 -15.91
CA ARG A 90 -17.60 -3.47 -16.74
C ARG A 90 -17.09 -2.05 -16.87
N ASN A 91 -16.34 -1.55 -15.89
CA ASN A 91 -15.74 -0.21 -15.89
C ASN A 91 -14.32 -0.18 -16.49
N GLY A 92 -13.93 -1.22 -17.25
CA GLY A 92 -12.64 -1.26 -17.94
C GLY A 92 -11.46 -1.49 -17.01
N ASN A 93 -11.68 -2.22 -15.90
CA ASN A 93 -10.68 -2.54 -14.88
C ASN A 93 -10.12 -1.27 -14.20
N ASP A 94 -10.99 -0.33 -13.87
CA ASP A 94 -10.64 0.94 -13.22
C ASP A 94 -11.58 1.19 -12.04
N LEU A 95 -11.04 1.12 -10.81
CA LEU A 95 -11.81 1.30 -9.58
C LEU A 95 -12.36 2.72 -9.43
N SER A 96 -11.67 3.73 -9.98
CA SER A 96 -12.10 5.13 -9.86
C SER A 96 -13.41 5.42 -10.62
N LYS A 97 -13.76 4.56 -11.57
CA LYS A 97 -15.01 4.66 -12.36
C LYS A 97 -16.21 3.97 -11.71
N MET A 98 -15.99 3.17 -10.66
CA MET A 98 -17.05 2.38 -10.02
C MET A 98 -17.95 3.26 -9.15
N THR A 99 -19.25 3.24 -9.42
CA THR A 99 -20.23 4.09 -8.73
C THR A 99 -20.35 3.78 -7.24
N GLU A 100 -20.28 2.51 -6.88
CA GLU A 100 -20.37 2.02 -5.51
C GLU A 100 -19.16 2.40 -4.64
N LEU A 101 -18.04 2.81 -5.26
CA LEU A 101 -16.84 3.25 -4.55
C LEU A 101 -16.73 4.78 -4.45
N LYS A 102 -17.73 5.53 -4.95
CA LYS A 102 -17.75 7.00 -4.80
C LYS A 102 -18.05 7.43 -3.38
N ASP A 103 -18.91 6.67 -2.71
CA ASP A 103 -19.28 6.91 -1.33
C ASP A 103 -18.33 6.17 -0.40
N GLU A 104 -18.00 6.81 0.70
CA GLU A 104 -17.10 6.31 1.73
C GLU A 104 -17.62 5.00 2.34
N GLN A 105 -16.78 3.95 2.33
CA GLN A 105 -17.07 2.66 2.96
C GLN A 105 -16.14 2.40 4.15
N SER A 106 -16.42 1.35 4.91
CA SER A 106 -15.59 0.96 6.06
C SER A 106 -14.28 0.27 5.64
N SER A 107 -14.31 -0.52 4.57
CA SER A 107 -13.13 -1.20 4.03
C SER A 107 -13.25 -1.44 2.53
N LEU A 108 -12.09 -1.58 1.89
CA LEU A 108 -11.93 -1.98 0.49
C LEU A 108 -10.88 -3.09 0.44
N ALA A 109 -11.09 -4.11 -0.39
CA ALA A 109 -10.11 -5.15 -0.64
C ALA A 109 -9.98 -5.47 -2.12
N ILE A 110 -8.77 -5.86 -2.54
CA ILE A 110 -8.48 -6.37 -3.88
C ILE A 110 -7.63 -7.63 -3.75
N GLY A 111 -7.96 -8.67 -4.52
CA GLY A 111 -7.23 -9.93 -4.53
C GLY A 111 -6.87 -10.37 -5.95
N GLY A 112 -5.63 -10.78 -6.13
CA GLY A 112 -5.08 -11.26 -7.40
C GLY A 112 -3.71 -11.91 -7.22
N GLU A 113 -3.01 -12.15 -8.31
CA GLU A 113 -1.63 -12.64 -8.31
C GLU A 113 -0.66 -11.45 -8.39
N SER A 114 0.35 -11.41 -7.53
CA SER A 114 1.37 -10.36 -7.59
C SER A 114 2.37 -10.65 -8.72
N LYS A 115 2.55 -9.70 -9.64
CA LYS A 115 3.62 -9.72 -10.66
C LYS A 115 5.01 -9.73 -10.03
N THR A 116 5.17 -9.06 -8.89
CA THR A 116 6.45 -8.93 -8.17
C THR A 116 6.76 -10.18 -7.35
N LEU A 117 5.82 -10.65 -6.53
CA LEU A 117 6.04 -11.75 -5.60
C LEU A 117 5.79 -13.13 -6.23
N LYS A 118 5.08 -13.20 -7.36
CA LYS A 118 4.69 -14.45 -8.04
C LYS A 118 3.84 -15.39 -7.19
N VAL A 119 3.07 -14.82 -6.26
CA VAL A 119 2.14 -15.53 -5.38
C VAL A 119 0.79 -14.79 -5.32
N PRO A 120 -0.30 -15.47 -4.91
CA PRO A 120 -1.55 -14.80 -4.60
C PRO A 120 -1.39 -13.79 -3.46
N VAL A 121 -1.98 -12.60 -3.64
CA VAL A 121 -2.02 -11.53 -2.64
C VAL A 121 -3.44 -10.95 -2.58
N LYS A 122 -3.97 -10.79 -1.36
CA LYS A 122 -5.15 -9.95 -1.09
C LYS A 122 -4.72 -8.79 -0.20
N ILE A 123 -5.08 -7.58 -0.58
CA ILE A 123 -4.82 -6.36 0.20
C ILE A 123 -6.16 -5.83 0.68
N VAL A 124 -6.24 -5.41 1.94
CA VAL A 124 -7.41 -4.81 2.56
C VAL A 124 -7.01 -3.48 3.18
N TRP A 125 -7.79 -2.45 2.91
CA TRP A 125 -7.66 -1.12 3.47
C TRP A 125 -8.83 -0.83 4.40
N PHE A 126 -8.57 -0.31 5.60
CA PHE A 126 -9.57 0.03 6.61
C PHE A 126 -9.61 1.54 6.89
N ASN A 127 -10.66 2.19 6.39
CA ASN A 127 -10.77 3.65 6.28
C ASN A 127 -10.62 4.44 7.62
N GLN A 128 -10.96 3.83 8.76
CA GLN A 128 -10.94 4.51 10.07
C GLN A 128 -9.77 4.13 10.98
N THR A 129 -9.04 3.05 10.69
CA THR A 129 -8.04 2.50 11.62
C THR A 129 -6.60 2.69 11.17
N ARG A 130 -6.37 3.41 10.05
CA ARG A 130 -5.05 3.56 9.41
C ARG A 130 -4.36 2.21 9.19
N THR A 131 -5.14 1.15 9.09
CA THR A 131 -4.65 -0.22 9.03
C THR A 131 -4.78 -0.72 7.61
N LEU A 132 -3.73 -1.40 7.15
CA LEU A 132 -3.79 -2.25 5.98
C LEU A 132 -3.59 -3.69 6.41
N ARG A 133 -4.18 -4.60 5.67
CA ARG A 133 -3.94 -6.02 5.85
C ARG A 133 -3.57 -6.66 4.54
N PHE A 134 -2.49 -7.42 4.57
CA PHE A 134 -2.06 -8.23 3.44
C PHE A 134 -2.28 -9.69 3.80
N PHE A 135 -2.85 -10.43 2.88
CA PHE A 135 -2.87 -11.88 2.90
C PHE A 135 -2.06 -12.38 1.73
N THR A 136 -1.26 -13.41 1.98
CA THR A 136 -0.58 -14.14 0.92
C THR A 136 -0.51 -15.62 1.25
N LEU A 137 -0.32 -16.42 0.22
CA LEU A 137 -0.16 -17.86 0.29
C LEU A 137 1.24 -18.25 -0.18
N PHE A 138 1.82 -19.25 0.47
CA PHE A 138 3.05 -19.93 0.01
C PHE A 138 4.29 -19.01 -0.11
N LEU A 139 4.36 -17.94 0.69
CA LEU A 139 5.53 -17.05 0.75
C LEU A 139 6.21 -17.16 2.11
N ASP A 140 7.25 -18.00 2.19
CA ASP A 140 8.06 -18.23 3.40
C ASP A 140 9.27 -17.27 3.51
N ASP A 141 9.17 -16.08 2.90
CA ASP A 141 10.18 -15.02 2.96
C ASP A 141 9.53 -13.74 3.49
N GLU A 142 9.47 -13.64 4.82
CA GLU A 142 8.93 -12.50 5.56
C GLU A 142 9.63 -11.18 5.17
N LYS A 143 10.96 -11.20 4.99
CA LYS A 143 11.71 -10.00 4.60
C LYS A 143 11.39 -9.54 3.18
N LEU A 144 11.10 -10.46 2.27
CA LEU A 144 10.60 -10.11 0.93
C LEU A 144 9.21 -9.47 1.03
N MET A 145 8.34 -9.99 1.89
CA MET A 145 7.00 -9.42 2.09
C MET A 145 7.04 -8.04 2.74
N GLU A 146 7.86 -7.85 3.78
CA GLU A 146 8.07 -6.54 4.41
C GLU A 146 8.56 -5.51 3.39
N ARG A 147 9.56 -5.86 2.57
CA ARG A 147 10.04 -4.97 1.48
C ARG A 147 8.95 -4.66 0.47
N TYR A 148 8.09 -5.61 0.15
CA TYR A 148 6.97 -5.40 -0.75
C TYR A 148 5.95 -4.42 -0.15
N ILE A 149 5.56 -4.60 1.11
CA ILE A 149 4.67 -3.72 1.87
C ILE A 149 5.25 -2.30 1.92
N GLU A 150 6.51 -2.16 2.32
CA GLU A 150 7.21 -0.87 2.37
C GLU A 150 7.25 -0.19 1.00
N THR A 151 7.58 -0.95 -0.05
CA THR A 151 7.67 -0.41 -1.42
C THR A 151 6.31 0.08 -1.89
N MET A 152 5.23 -0.67 -1.64
CA MET A 152 3.88 -0.21 -1.96
C MET A 152 3.60 1.10 -1.24
N ILE A 153 3.69 1.10 0.09
CA ILE A 153 3.28 2.24 0.91
C ILE A 153 4.08 3.50 0.54
N ARG A 154 5.40 3.38 0.34
CA ARG A 154 6.25 4.50 -0.11
C ARG A 154 5.78 5.06 -1.46
N ARG A 155 5.44 4.20 -2.44
CA ARG A 155 5.01 4.66 -3.78
C ARG A 155 3.66 5.33 -3.78
N THR A 156 2.77 4.92 -2.87
CA THR A 156 1.50 5.62 -2.76
C THR A 156 1.59 6.95 -2.03
N PHE A 157 2.66 7.16 -1.23
CA PHE A 157 2.99 8.47 -0.67
C PHE A 157 4.06 9.25 -1.48
N SER A 158 4.60 8.70 -2.56
CA SER A 158 5.64 9.31 -3.42
C SER A 158 5.50 8.83 -4.88
N THR A 159 5.11 9.75 -5.76
CA THR A 159 4.60 9.57 -7.13
C THR A 159 5.26 8.56 -8.10
N SER A 160 4.38 7.95 -8.90
CA SER A 160 4.40 7.59 -10.35
C SER A 160 5.47 6.69 -10.98
N ASP A 161 6.19 5.85 -10.25
CA ASP A 161 6.96 4.76 -10.88
C ASP A 161 6.27 3.39 -10.73
N ALA A 162 6.57 2.45 -11.64
CA ALA A 162 6.12 1.05 -11.60
C ALA A 162 6.82 0.24 -10.48
N MET A 163 6.08 -0.59 -9.72
CA MET A 163 6.57 -1.40 -8.58
C MET A 163 7.90 -2.10 -8.90
N LYS A 164 8.99 -1.58 -8.33
CA LYS A 164 10.34 -2.15 -8.30
C LYS A 164 10.74 -2.17 -6.84
N LEU A 165 10.97 -3.37 -6.31
CA LEU A 165 11.50 -3.54 -4.95
C LEU A 165 12.84 -2.81 -4.84
N ALA A 166 13.05 -2.14 -3.70
CA ALA A 166 14.33 -1.52 -3.43
C ALA A 166 15.45 -2.57 -3.48
N LYS A 167 16.49 -2.32 -4.28
CA LYS A 167 17.75 -3.08 -4.21
C LYS A 167 18.54 -2.51 -3.04
N HIS A 168 18.89 -3.34 -2.07
CA HIS A 168 19.94 -2.94 -1.14
C HIS A 168 21.30 -3.00 -1.84
N LYS A 169 22.14 -2.01 -1.50
CA LYS A 169 23.60 -2.08 -1.67
C LYS A 169 24.18 -3.15 -0.75
#